data_AF-A0A453H0S7-F1
#
_entry.id   AF-A0A453H0S7-F1
#
_cell.length_a   1.000
_cell.length_b   1.000
_cell.length_c   1.000
_cell.angle_alpha   90.00
_cell.angle_beta   90.00
_cell.angle_gamma   90.00
#
_symmetry.space_group_name_H-M   'P 1'
#
loop_
_entity.id
_entity.type
_entity.pdbx_description
1 polymer ?
#
loop_
_entity_poly.entity_id
_entity_poly.type
_entity_poly.pdbx_seq_one_letter_code
_entity_poly.pdbx_strand_id
1 'polypeptide(L)' 'ARRRVAMSRQPEVLWAQRSEKVYLTISVPDAEDVVIKTEPQGIFSFSAVAHGESFSLNLELFDSVLPE' A
#
# COMPACT_ATOMS: atom_id res chain seq x y z
N ALA A 1 19.40 11.11 -17.22
CA ALA A 1 17.95 10.82 -17.18
C ALA A 1 17.37 11.42 -15.90
N ARG A 2 16.49 12.43 -15.98
CA ARG A 2 15.81 12.97 -14.81
C ARG A 2 14.68 12.00 -14.44
N ARG A 3 14.78 11.31 -13.30
CA ARG A 3 13.66 10.56 -12.71
C ARG A 3 12.52 11.56 -12.53
N ARG A 4 11.47 11.42 -13.33
CA ARG A 4 10.21 12.12 -13.10
C ARG A 4 9.67 11.56 -11.78
N VAL A 5 9.78 12.33 -10.70
CA VAL A 5 9.05 12.03 -9.47
C VAL A 5 7.57 12.20 -9.86
N ALA A 6 6.92 11.11 -10.24
CA ALA A 6 5.47 11.12 -10.33
C ALA A 6 4.98 11.45 -8.92
N MET A 7 4.20 12.53 -8.78
CA MET A 7 3.58 12.87 -7.51
C MET A 7 2.57 11.76 -7.20
N SER A 8 2.99 10.75 -6.42
CA SER A 8 2.07 9.68 -6.05
C SER A 8 1.09 10.18 -5.02
N ARG A 9 -0.19 9.94 -5.25
CA ARG A 9 -1.25 10.28 -4.30
C ARG A 9 -1.24 9.30 -3.13
N GLN A 10 -1.49 9.82 -1.93
CA GLN A 10 -1.73 9.01 -0.76
C GLN A 10 -3.22 8.60 -0.78
N PRO A 11 -3.55 7.30 -0.88
CA PRO A 11 -4.94 6.86 -0.79
C PRO A 11 -5.47 6.99 0.65
N GLU A 12 -6.79 7.02 0.80
CA GLU A 12 -7.42 6.80 2.11
C GLU A 12 -7.25 5.34 2.52
N VAL A 13 -6.93 5.12 3.80
CA VAL A 13 -6.68 3.80 4.36
C VAL A 13 -7.51 3.64 5.62
N LEU A 14 -8.36 2.62 5.63
CA LEU A 14 -9.04 2.14 6.82
C LEU A 14 -8.34 0.86 7.30
N TRP A 15 -8.34 0.64 8.61
CA TRP A 15 -7.73 -0.55 9.20
C TRP A 15 -8.62 -1.16 10.28
N ALA A 16 -8.51 -2.47 10.42
CA ALA A 16 -9.13 -3.22 11.49
C ALA A 16 -8.27 -4.43 11.87
N GLN A 17 -8.31 -4.83 13.13
CA GLN A 17 -7.55 -5.97 13.63
C GLN A 17 -8.48 -7.05 14.21
N ARG A 18 -8.10 -8.31 13.99
CA ARG A 18 -8.62 -9.52 14.63
C ARG A 18 -7.49 -10.21 15.37
N SER A 19 -7.80 -11.30 16.08
CA SER A 19 -6.81 -12.00 16.91
C SER A 19 -5.57 -12.45 16.15
N GLU A 20 -5.68 -12.76 14.86
CA GLU A 20 -4.57 -13.31 14.05
C GLU A 20 -4.27 -12.52 12.77
N LYS A 21 -5.09 -11.51 12.43
CA LYS A 21 -5.00 -10.80 11.15
C LYS A 21 -5.24 -9.31 11.31
N VAL A 22 -4.54 -8.52 10.48
CA VAL A 22 -4.82 -7.10 10.26
C VAL A 22 -5.39 -6.94 8.86
N TYR A 23 -6.50 -6.22 8.73
CA TYR A 23 -7.12 -5.88 7.45
C TYR A 23 -6.81 -4.41 7.14
N LEU A 24 -6.28 -4.17 5.95
CA LEU A 24 -6.10 -2.84 5.38
C LEU A 24 -7.06 -2.68 4.20
N THR A 25 -7.90 -1.65 4.22
CA THR A 25 -8.78 -1.28 3.11
C THR A 25 -8.23 0.00 2.50
N ILE A 26 -7.72 -0.09 1.28
CA ILE A 26 -7.08 1.01 0.56
C ILE A 26 -8.03 1.49 -0.54
N SER A 27 -8.49 2.74 -0.44
CA SER A 27 -9.45 3.31 -1.38
C SER A 27 -8.75 3.88 -2.62
N VAL A 28 -8.85 3.19 -3.75
CA VAL A 28 -8.35 3.63 -5.06
C VAL A 28 -9.44 3.41 -6.12
N PRO A 29 -9.88 4.45 -6.85
CA PRO A 29 -10.89 4.34 -7.89
C PRO A 29 -10.27 3.69 -9.13
N ASP A 30 -10.68 2.46 -9.47
CA ASP A 30 -10.15 1.69 -10.60
C ASP A 30 -8.63 1.41 -10.51
N ALA A 31 -8.23 0.73 -9.44
CA ALA A 31 -6.85 0.31 -9.23
C ALA A 31 -6.36 -0.68 -10.31
N GLU A 32 -5.33 -0.27 -11.03
CA GLU A 32 -4.54 -1.04 -11.98
C GLU A 32 -3.09 -1.17 -11.48
N ASP A 33 -2.34 -2.13 -12.03
CA ASP A 33 -0.92 -2.34 -11.70
C ASP A 33 -0.63 -2.41 -10.18
N VAL A 34 -1.51 -3.10 -9.44
CA VAL A 34 -1.40 -3.24 -7.99
C VAL A 34 -0.18 -4.05 -7.61
N VAL A 35 0.71 -3.45 -6.83
CA VAL A 35 1.91 -4.10 -6.27
C VAL A 35 1.87 -3.96 -4.76
N ILE A 36 1.96 -5.09 -4.07
CA ILE A 36 2.03 -5.19 -2.61
C ILE A 36 3.35 -5.86 -2.24
N LYS A 37 4.05 -5.29 -1.27
CA LYS A 37 5.30 -5.85 -0.72
C LYS A 37 5.25 -5.79 0.80
N THR A 38 5.70 -6.86 1.42
CA THR A 38 5.86 -6.97 2.86
C THR A 38 7.29 -7.38 3.15
N GLU A 39 7.93 -6.72 4.11
CA GLU A 39 9.27 -7.07 4.56
C GLU A 39 9.24 -7.61 6.00
N PRO A 40 10.15 -8.53 6.38
CA PRO A 40 10.17 -9.14 7.72
C PRO A 40 10.27 -8.14 8.89
N GLN A 41 10.75 -6.94 8.64
CA GLN A 41 10.86 -5.82 9.57
C GLN A 41 9.53 -5.07 9.83
N GLY A 42 8.39 -5.62 9.37
CA GLY A 42 7.08 -4.99 9.52
C GLY A 42 6.82 -3.89 8.50
N ILE A 43 7.60 -3.79 7.43
CA ILE A 43 7.35 -2.79 6.38
C ILE A 43 6.31 -3.34 5.42
N PHE A 44 5.22 -2.60 5.23
CA PHE A 44 4.20 -2.84 4.23
C PHE A 44 4.24 -1.70 3.19
N SER A 45 4.36 -2.07 1.93
CA SER A 45 4.36 -1.13 0.80
C SER A 45 3.29 -1.52 -0.20
N PHE A 46 2.51 -0.53 -0.62
CA PHE A 46 1.51 -0.62 -1.67
C PHE A 46 1.79 0.44 -2.74
N SER A 47 1.59 0.06 -3.99
CA SER A 47 1.47 1.00 -5.11
C SER A 47 0.46 0.53 -6.12
N ALA A 48 -0.25 1.47 -6.74
CA ALA A 48 -1.17 1.20 -7.84
C ALA A 48 -1.21 2.39 -8.80
N VAL A 49 -1.83 2.20 -9.95
CA VAL A 49 -2.15 3.27 -10.90
C VAL A 49 -3.68 3.32 -11.02
N ALA A 50 -4.24 4.52 -11.08
CA ALA A 50 -5.66 4.73 -11.36
C ALA A 50 -5.81 5.94 -12.27
N HIS A 51 -6.44 5.76 -13.43
CA HIS A 51 -6.65 6.81 -14.43
C HIS A 51 -5.39 7.61 -14.80
N GLY A 52 -4.23 6.95 -14.87
CA GLY A 52 -2.94 7.58 -15.19
C GLY A 52 -2.25 8.28 -14.00
N GLU A 53 -2.81 8.17 -12.80
CA GLU A 53 -2.23 8.68 -11.56
C GLU A 53 -1.68 7.55 -10.70
N SER A 54 -0.46 7.71 -10.20
CA SER A 54 0.15 6.75 -9.28
C SER A 54 -0.36 6.99 -7.85
N PHE A 55 -0.70 5.91 -7.14
CA PHE A 55 -0.99 5.88 -5.72
C PHE A 55 0.09 5.09 -5.01
N SER A 56 0.53 5.56 -3.84
CA SER A 56 1.46 4.79 -3.00
C SER A 56 1.18 4.95 -1.52
N LEU A 57 1.49 3.91 -0.76
CA LEU A 57 1.33 3.84 0.68
C LEU A 57 2.48 3.01 1.25
N ASN A 58 3.19 3.54 2.25
CA ASN A 58 4.16 2.79 3.04
C ASN A 58 3.74 2.87 4.51
N LEU A 59 3.72 1.73 5.18
CA LEU A 59 3.37 1.58 6.59
C LEU A 59 4.45 0.78 7.30
N GLU A 60 4.87 1.27 8.46
CA GLU A 60 5.67 0.51 9.41
C GLU A 60 4.71 -0.10 10.44
N LEU A 61 4.55 -1.42 10.38
CA LEU A 61 3.71 -2.19 11.28
C LEU A 61 4.50 -2.57 12.53
N PHE A 62 3.78 -2.74 13.63
CA PHE A 62 4.38 -3.07 14.93
C PHE A 62 5.16 -4.41 14.91
N ASP A 63 4.68 -5.37 14.11
CA ASP A 63 5.31 -6.67 13.93
C ASP A 63 5.26 -7.05 12.45
N SER A 64 6.05 -8.06 12.08
CA SER A 64 6.01 -8.70 10.78
C SER A 64 4.60 -9.21 10.46
N VAL A 65 4.17 -8.97 9.24
CA VAL A 65 2.93 -9.54 8.70
C VAL A 65 3.27 -10.42 7.51
N LEU A 66 2.64 -11.58 7.44
CA LEU A 66 2.70 -12.44 6.29
C LEU A 66 1.48 -12.17 5.41
N PRO A 67 1.67 -11.92 4.10
CA PRO A 67 0.55 -11.92 3.17
C PRO A 67 -0.09 -13.32 3.15
N GLU A 68 -1.41 -13.36 3.02
CA GLU A 68 -2.18 -14.61 2.91
C GLU A 68 -1.93 -15.32 1.57
#